data_AF-A0A3N9NNB1-F1
#
_entry.id   AF-A0A3N9NNB1-F1
#
_cell.length_a   1.000
_cell.length_b   1.000
_cell.length_c   1.000
_cell.angle_alpha   90.00
_cell.angle_beta   90.00
_cell.angle_gamma   90.00
#
_symmetry.space_group_name_H-M   'P 1'
#
loop_
_entity.id
_entity.type
_entity.pdbx_description
1 polymer ?
#
loop_
_entity_poly.entity_id
_entity_poly.type
_entity_poly.pdbx_seq_one_letter_code
_entity_poly.pdbx_strand_id
1 'polypeptide(L)'
;MPDENPKLFISYSWSNLDHEQWVLELATALRDNSVDVILDKWRLKEGQEANAFMEQMVTDPSIKKVAIICDRMYKEKADNRKEGVGTESQIITSELYKAADQTKFVAIVREKDADGKSYVPAFYTSRIYIDWSDDDDYATNFERLLRWIYDKPLYEEPPLGKKPAFLSEAPSVSLGTAIHYRRTKDAIKNGKSHALGSLQEYLTLFAENCSRFRIPEYKEPFDELVIEKIDQFRPFRNELIEILSLSSQYQTREEIGHIVHKFFENLLPLIFEDRKIPMTDNFKYSIHELFIYAIATFLKFERFETASYLLRQPYPFIGMASAYGQDMIHFSQICAGIDSMEKRNKRLSLNRISLRADMLLDGTKGTNFECRHIIQADILLFFRDCFDTLKMDKPRQSWMPFTAVLAHYHQRGLFDVFARSISAEYFDRFKIFLGISTKEEFLQLEEAFSKSKLRLPSFDILSFGMKNIFDFDKIATVP
;
A
#
# COMPACT_ATOMS: atom_id res chain seq x y z
N MET A 1 29.41 -10.46 25.89
CA MET A 1 30.62 -11.17 26.37
C MET A 1 31.57 -11.25 25.18
N PRO A 2 32.89 -11.08 25.38
CA PRO A 2 33.83 -11.16 24.26
C PRO A 2 33.73 -12.54 23.60
N ASP A 3 33.89 -12.58 22.28
CA ASP A 3 33.84 -13.77 21.43
C ASP A 3 34.64 -14.94 22.02
N GLU A 4 33.97 -15.85 22.74
CA GLU A 4 34.53 -17.17 23.00
C GLU A 4 34.29 -18.04 21.77
N ASN A 5 35.38 -18.48 21.16
CA ASN A 5 35.37 -19.47 20.08
C ASN A 5 34.52 -20.68 20.50
N PRO A 6 33.49 -21.08 19.72
CA PRO A 6 32.63 -22.20 20.09
C PRO A 6 33.45 -23.49 20.16
N LYS A 7 33.24 -24.26 21.23
CA LYS A 7 33.87 -25.58 21.40
C LYS A 7 33.04 -26.65 20.69
N LEU A 8 33.71 -27.45 19.86
CA LEU A 8 33.12 -28.60 19.17
C LEU A 8 33.86 -29.87 19.59
N PHE A 9 33.13 -30.83 20.13
CA PHE A 9 33.66 -32.20 20.31
C PHE A 9 33.42 -33.02 19.04
N ILE A 10 34.43 -33.75 18.56
CA ILE A 10 34.27 -34.65 17.41
C ILE A 10 34.38 -36.10 17.90
N SER A 11 33.31 -36.86 17.73
CA SER A 11 33.27 -38.30 17.98
C SER A 11 33.27 -39.04 16.65
N TYR A 12 34.22 -39.95 16.46
CA TYR A 12 34.40 -40.72 15.23
C TYR A 12 35.00 -42.09 15.57
N SER A 13 35.03 -43.01 14.61
CA SER A 13 35.66 -44.32 14.75
C SER A 13 36.99 -44.35 14.03
N TRP A 14 37.96 -45.11 14.58
CA TRP A 14 39.22 -45.39 13.90
C TRP A 14 39.01 -46.50 12.87
N SER A 15 38.32 -46.15 11.79
CA SER A 15 37.85 -47.12 10.80
C SER A 15 38.94 -47.54 9.81
N ASN A 16 39.64 -46.54 9.26
CA ASN A 16 40.80 -46.70 8.39
C ASN A 16 41.59 -45.37 8.35
N LEU A 17 42.81 -45.42 7.82
CA LEU A 17 43.71 -44.26 7.76
C LEU A 17 43.13 -43.09 6.97
N ASP A 18 42.41 -43.34 5.88
CA ASP A 18 41.82 -42.29 5.04
C ASP A 18 40.70 -41.55 5.79
N HIS A 19 39.85 -42.28 6.53
CA HIS A 19 38.80 -41.71 7.37
C HIS A 19 39.40 -40.89 8.52
N GLU A 20 40.42 -41.43 9.18
CA GLU A 20 41.12 -40.73 10.26
C GLU A 20 41.79 -39.44 9.78
N GLN A 21 42.39 -39.47 8.58
CA GLN A 21 43.01 -38.31 7.96
C GLN A 21 41.96 -37.27 7.58
N TRP A 22 40.83 -37.70 7.00
CA TRP A 22 39.70 -36.82 6.68
C TRP A 22 39.14 -36.11 7.92
N VAL A 23 38.97 -36.83 9.04
CA VAL A 23 38.52 -36.23 10.31
C VAL A 23 39.52 -35.19 10.83
N LEU A 24 40.83 -35.47 10.70
CA LEU A 24 41.88 -34.53 11.11
C LEU A 24 41.88 -33.26 10.23
N GLU A 25 41.67 -33.41 8.93
CA GLU A 25 41.56 -32.29 7.98
C GLU A 25 40.32 -31.43 8.28
N LEU A 26 39.16 -32.04 8.51
CA LEU A 26 37.95 -31.35 8.94
C LEU A 26 38.19 -30.57 10.24
N ALA A 27 38.77 -31.24 11.24
CA ALA A 27 39.07 -30.62 12.53
C ALA A 27 40.01 -29.42 12.38
N THR A 28 41.00 -29.51 11.49
CA THR A 28 41.96 -28.43 11.20
C THR A 28 41.25 -27.26 10.52
N ALA A 29 40.46 -27.53 9.47
CA ALA A 29 39.70 -26.51 8.77
C ALA A 29 38.70 -25.78 9.68
N LEU A 30 38.08 -26.49 10.64
CA LEU A 30 37.20 -25.87 11.64
C LEU A 30 37.99 -24.96 12.60
N ARG A 31 39.19 -25.35 13.03
CA ARG A 31 40.06 -24.49 13.84
C ARG A 31 40.51 -23.24 13.11
N ASP A 32 40.81 -23.33 11.81
CA ASP A 32 41.11 -22.18 10.95
C ASP A 32 39.93 -21.18 10.87
N ASN A 33 38.72 -21.66 11.12
CA ASN A 33 37.50 -20.87 11.21
C ASN A 33 37.09 -20.54 12.66
N SER A 34 38.05 -20.46 13.58
CA SER A 34 37.84 -20.04 14.98
C SER A 34 36.91 -20.95 15.81
N VAL A 35 36.83 -22.24 15.49
CA VAL A 35 36.16 -23.25 16.34
C VAL A 35 37.21 -23.95 17.21
N ASP A 36 37.03 -23.99 18.54
CA ASP A 36 37.92 -24.76 19.41
C ASP A 36 37.53 -26.25 19.39
N VAL A 37 38.11 -26.98 18.45
CA VAL A 37 37.84 -28.40 18.27
C VAL A 37 38.54 -29.24 19.34
N ILE A 38 37.76 -30.11 19.98
CA ILE A 38 38.18 -31.14 20.94
C ILE A 38 38.20 -32.46 20.19
N LEU A 39 39.41 -32.88 19.82
CA LEU A 39 39.69 -34.13 19.12
C LEU A 39 40.63 -34.99 19.97
N ASP A 40 40.38 -36.29 20.02
CA ASP A 40 41.19 -37.26 20.78
C ASP A 40 42.68 -37.18 20.42
N LYS A 41 43.03 -37.12 19.12
CA LYS A 41 44.40 -37.01 18.60
C LYS A 41 45.19 -35.80 19.12
N TRP A 42 44.49 -34.76 19.60
CA TRP A 42 45.12 -33.54 20.13
C TRP A 42 45.02 -33.41 21.65
N ARG A 43 43.96 -33.97 22.25
CA ARG A 43 43.57 -33.69 23.63
C ARG A 43 43.70 -34.91 24.56
N LEU A 44 43.77 -36.13 24.02
CA LEU A 44 43.99 -37.36 24.78
C LEU A 44 45.48 -37.71 24.80
N LYS A 45 46.06 -37.87 26.00
CA LYS A 45 47.47 -38.22 26.24
C LYS A 45 47.60 -39.60 26.90
N GLU A 46 48.77 -40.22 26.78
CA GLU A 46 49.06 -41.51 27.41
C GLU A 46 48.82 -41.46 28.93
N GLY A 47 48.08 -42.44 29.45
CA GLY A 47 47.70 -42.52 30.87
C GLY A 47 46.38 -41.83 31.24
N GLN A 48 45.69 -41.20 30.28
CA GLN A 48 44.33 -40.67 30.50
C GLN A 48 43.25 -41.74 30.25
N GLU A 49 42.17 -41.68 31.04
CA GLU A 49 41.00 -42.56 30.91
C GLU A 49 40.12 -42.11 29.74
N ALA A 50 40.08 -42.89 28.66
CA ALA A 50 39.31 -42.57 27.45
C ALA A 50 37.78 -42.45 27.71
N ASN A 51 37.25 -43.19 28.69
CA ASN A 51 35.84 -43.05 29.10
C ASN A 51 35.56 -41.67 29.70
N ALA A 52 36.45 -41.17 30.57
CA ALA A 52 36.32 -39.83 31.14
C ALA A 52 36.43 -38.74 30.06
N PHE A 53 37.27 -38.96 29.05
CA PHE A 53 37.36 -38.09 27.88
C PHE A 53 36.05 -38.01 27.09
N MET A 54 35.34 -39.13 26.91
CA MET A 54 34.02 -39.12 26.25
C MET A 54 32.95 -38.46 27.11
N GLU A 55 32.93 -38.73 28.42
CA GLU A 55 31.97 -38.12 29.36
C GLU A 55 32.08 -36.59 29.41
N GLN A 56 33.26 -36.03 29.13
CA GLN A 56 33.46 -34.57 29.08
C GLN A 56 32.54 -33.90 28.07
N MET A 57 32.19 -34.58 26.97
CA MET A 57 31.30 -34.00 25.95
C MET A 57 29.91 -33.69 26.50
N VAL A 58 29.50 -34.30 27.60
CA VAL A 58 28.23 -34.02 28.31
C VAL A 58 28.45 -33.24 29.60
N THR A 59 29.51 -33.57 30.36
CA THR A 59 29.76 -33.01 31.68
C THR A 59 30.40 -31.62 31.67
N ASP A 60 31.13 -31.25 30.60
CA ASP A 60 31.67 -29.89 30.43
C ASP A 60 30.59 -28.97 29.81
N PRO A 61 30.08 -27.96 30.56
CA PRO A 61 29.04 -27.05 30.08
C PRO A 61 29.54 -26.10 28.98
N SER A 62 30.85 -25.95 28.79
CA SER A 62 31.43 -25.13 27.72
C SER A 62 31.37 -25.82 26.35
N ILE A 63 31.22 -27.15 26.33
CA ILE A 63 31.01 -27.92 25.09
C ILE A 63 29.52 -27.86 24.76
N LYS A 64 29.14 -27.03 23.79
CA LYS A 64 27.73 -26.88 23.36
C LYS A 64 27.38 -27.70 22.13
N LYS A 65 28.39 -28.21 21.43
CA LYS A 65 28.25 -28.87 20.12
C LYS A 65 29.09 -30.15 20.08
N VAL A 66 28.50 -31.21 19.57
CA VAL A 66 29.13 -32.52 19.35
C VAL A 66 28.82 -32.98 17.92
N ALA A 67 29.85 -33.14 17.10
CA ALA A 67 29.75 -33.75 15.79
C ALA A 67 30.01 -35.26 15.91
N ILE A 68 29.11 -36.06 15.35
CA ILE A 68 29.23 -37.52 15.29
C ILE A 68 29.56 -37.88 13.85
N ILE A 69 30.80 -38.29 13.57
CA ILE A 69 31.20 -38.73 12.24
C ILE A 69 30.75 -40.17 12.07
N CYS A 70 29.75 -40.37 11.24
CA CYS A 70 29.10 -41.64 11.05
C CYS A 70 29.52 -42.27 9.72
N ASP A 71 30.19 -43.41 9.83
CA ASP A 71 30.39 -44.37 8.75
C ASP A 71 29.77 -45.73 9.16
N ARG A 72 29.94 -46.76 8.33
CA ARG A 72 29.43 -48.10 8.65
C ARG A 72 29.96 -48.62 9.99
N MET A 73 31.25 -48.44 10.26
CA MET A 73 31.90 -48.98 11.46
C MET A 73 31.43 -48.27 12.74
N TYR A 74 31.29 -46.94 12.71
CA TYR A 74 30.78 -46.17 13.83
C TYR A 74 29.37 -46.64 14.22
N LYS A 75 28.50 -46.83 13.23
CA LYS A 75 27.14 -47.33 13.46
C LYS A 75 27.15 -48.72 14.09
N GLU A 76 27.89 -49.67 13.51
CA GLU A 76 27.98 -51.05 14.01
C GLU A 76 28.46 -51.07 15.47
N LYS A 77 29.50 -50.30 15.80
CA LYS A 77 30.04 -50.18 17.16
C LYS A 77 29.06 -49.54 18.13
N ALA A 78 28.40 -48.46 17.71
CA ALA A 78 27.43 -47.74 18.53
C ALA A 78 26.19 -48.60 18.84
N ASP A 79 25.70 -49.36 17.84
CA ASP A 79 24.52 -50.22 17.99
C ASP A 79 24.84 -51.46 18.85
N ASN A 80 26.03 -52.07 18.69
CA ASN A 80 26.46 -53.23 19.48
C ASN A 80 26.77 -52.88 20.95
N ARG A 81 27.13 -51.63 21.25
CA ARG A 81 27.36 -51.17 22.64
C ARG A 81 26.10 -51.19 23.50
N LYS A 82 24.92 -51.08 22.87
CA LYS A 82 23.62 -51.22 23.56
C LYS A 82 23.43 -52.61 24.19
N GLU A 83 24.14 -53.63 23.70
CA GLU A 83 24.05 -55.01 24.18
C GLU A 83 25.10 -55.36 25.27
N GLY A 84 25.94 -54.39 25.70
CA GLY A 84 26.85 -54.57 26.83
C GLY A 84 28.17 -55.30 26.53
N VAL A 85 28.55 -55.48 25.25
CA VAL A 85 29.71 -56.30 24.85
C VAL A 85 30.92 -55.48 24.32
N GLY A 86 30.82 -54.14 24.24
CA GLY A 86 31.84 -53.31 23.55
C GLY A 86 32.80 -52.50 24.44
N THR A 87 34.09 -52.84 24.44
CA THR A 87 35.19 -52.16 25.17
C THR A 87 35.71 -50.86 24.53
N GLU A 88 35.20 -50.44 23.37
CA GLU A 88 35.80 -49.32 22.62
C GLU A 88 35.44 -47.92 23.13
N SER A 89 36.19 -47.42 24.11
CA SER A 89 36.00 -46.17 24.86
C SER A 89 35.82 -44.85 24.07
N GLN A 90 35.81 -44.86 22.73
CA GLN A 90 35.76 -43.65 21.88
C GLN A 90 34.41 -43.49 21.11
N ILE A 91 33.43 -44.37 21.32
CA ILE A 91 32.12 -44.30 20.64
C ILE A 91 31.02 -43.85 21.59
N ILE A 92 30.16 -42.92 21.16
CA ILE A 92 29.01 -42.43 21.96
C ILE A 92 28.02 -43.57 22.25
N THR A 93 27.61 -43.68 23.52
CA THR A 93 26.57 -44.62 23.96
C THR A 93 25.17 -43.99 23.96
N SER A 94 24.13 -44.84 23.95
CA SER A 94 22.75 -44.35 24.01
C SER A 94 22.42 -43.61 25.30
N GLU A 95 23.06 -43.97 26.41
CA GLU A 95 22.88 -43.37 27.73
C GLU A 95 23.43 -41.95 27.73
N LEU A 96 24.65 -41.77 27.21
CA LEU A 96 25.32 -40.49 27.16
C LEU A 96 24.63 -39.52 26.19
N TYR A 97 24.11 -40.04 25.07
CA TYR A 97 23.28 -39.28 24.14
C TYR A 97 21.98 -38.77 24.79
N LYS A 98 21.32 -39.59 25.63
CA LYS A 98 20.08 -39.22 26.34
C LYS A 98 20.31 -38.26 27.50
N ALA A 99 21.52 -38.23 28.06
CA ALA A 99 21.88 -37.39 29.20
C ALA A 99 22.10 -35.91 28.84
N ALA A 100 22.20 -35.57 27.55
CA ALA A 100 22.40 -34.21 27.06
C ALA A 100 21.23 -33.71 26.19
N ASP A 101 21.15 -32.39 26.00
CA ASP A 101 20.23 -31.80 25.04
C ASP A 101 20.51 -32.36 23.64
N GLN A 102 19.49 -32.86 22.97
CA GLN A 102 19.65 -33.53 21.69
C GLN A 102 20.05 -32.56 20.56
N THR A 103 19.79 -31.26 20.73
CA THR A 103 20.21 -30.20 19.78
C THR A 103 21.73 -29.96 19.81
N LYS A 104 22.42 -30.49 20.83
CA LYS A 104 23.88 -30.51 20.96
C LYS A 104 24.57 -31.43 19.96
N PHE A 105 23.87 -32.41 19.38
CA PHE A 105 24.47 -33.43 18.52
C PHE A 105 24.07 -33.28 17.05
N VAL A 106 25.05 -33.26 16.15
CA VAL A 106 24.83 -33.39 14.70
C VAL A 106 25.55 -34.64 14.18
N ALA A 107 24.84 -35.49 13.43
CA ALA A 107 25.48 -36.56 12.68
C ALA A 107 26.03 -36.02 11.35
N ILE A 108 27.24 -36.42 11.02
CA ILE A 108 27.93 -36.19 9.76
C ILE A 108 28.10 -37.53 9.08
N VAL A 109 27.35 -37.78 8.01
CA VAL A 109 27.34 -39.07 7.32
C VAL A 109 28.44 -39.09 6.27
N ARG A 110 29.35 -40.06 6.32
CA ARG A 110 30.40 -40.27 5.29
C ARG A 110 30.13 -41.43 4.35
N GLU A 111 29.18 -42.30 4.70
CA GLU A 111 28.91 -43.51 3.93
C GLU A 111 27.41 -43.84 3.96
N LYS A 112 26.92 -44.41 2.87
CA LYS A 112 25.55 -44.93 2.72
C LYS A 112 25.60 -46.38 2.27
N ASP A 113 24.56 -47.15 2.61
CA ASP A 113 24.43 -48.51 2.12
C ASP A 113 23.98 -48.57 0.64
N ALA A 114 23.90 -49.78 0.08
CA ALA A 114 23.54 -50.02 -1.31
C ALA A 114 22.13 -49.53 -1.70
N ASP A 115 21.25 -49.34 -0.71
CA ASP A 115 19.89 -48.81 -0.89
C ASP A 115 19.84 -47.28 -0.73
N GLY A 116 20.99 -46.63 -0.57
CA GLY A 116 21.12 -45.19 -0.38
C GLY A 116 20.79 -44.71 1.04
N LYS A 117 20.72 -45.62 2.02
CA LYS A 117 20.41 -45.28 3.41
C LYS A 117 21.68 -44.99 4.19
N SER A 118 21.68 -43.86 4.90
CA SER A 118 22.82 -43.38 5.69
C SER A 118 23.13 -44.29 6.87
N TYR A 119 24.42 -44.54 7.09
CA TYR A 119 24.89 -45.19 8.30
C TYR A 119 24.83 -44.19 9.46
N VAL A 120 23.76 -44.26 10.26
CA VAL A 120 23.63 -43.51 11.52
C VAL A 120 23.27 -44.46 12.66
N PRO A 121 23.77 -44.24 13.89
CA PRO A 121 23.41 -45.07 15.05
C PRO A 121 21.91 -45.09 15.32
N ALA A 122 21.38 -46.21 15.82
CA ALA A 122 19.95 -46.38 16.09
C ALA A 122 19.38 -45.32 17.05
N PHE A 123 20.19 -44.81 17.99
CA PHE A 123 19.79 -43.74 18.91
C PHE A 123 19.62 -42.36 18.24
N TYR A 124 20.14 -42.16 17.03
CA TYR A 124 20.06 -40.91 16.26
C TYR A 124 18.95 -40.93 15.18
N THR A 125 18.15 -42.01 15.12
CA THR A 125 17.10 -42.19 14.10
C THR A 125 16.09 -41.02 14.09
N SER A 126 15.65 -40.62 12.89
CA SER A 126 14.65 -39.57 12.63
C SER A 126 15.10 -38.12 12.89
N ARG A 127 16.41 -37.85 12.90
CA ARG A 127 16.98 -36.50 13.00
C ARG A 127 17.63 -36.05 11.71
N ILE A 128 17.70 -34.72 11.54
CA ILE A 128 18.42 -34.10 10.44
C ILE A 128 19.92 -34.32 10.67
N TYR A 129 20.62 -34.76 9.64
CA TYR A 129 22.07 -34.92 9.60
C TYR A 129 22.67 -34.08 8.47
N ILE A 130 23.99 -33.91 8.50
CA ILE A 130 24.77 -33.34 7.41
C ILE A 130 25.30 -34.52 6.59
N ASP A 131 24.97 -34.54 5.31
CA ASP A 131 25.25 -35.65 4.43
C ASP A 131 26.49 -35.36 3.60
N TRP A 132 27.58 -36.01 3.94
CA TRP A 132 28.90 -35.84 3.34
C TRP A 132 29.34 -37.12 2.63
N SER A 133 28.40 -37.94 2.18
CA SER A 133 28.70 -39.17 1.44
C SER A 133 29.20 -38.91 0.01
N ASP A 134 28.95 -37.71 -0.51
CA ASP A 134 29.44 -37.23 -1.81
C ASP A 134 30.46 -36.10 -1.59
N ASP A 135 31.63 -36.20 -2.22
CA ASP A 135 32.72 -35.23 -2.05
C ASP A 135 32.45 -33.93 -2.84
N ASP A 136 31.57 -33.94 -3.84
CA ASP A 136 31.18 -32.74 -4.62
C ASP A 136 30.42 -31.71 -3.77
N ASP A 137 29.80 -32.13 -2.66
CA ASP A 137 29.05 -31.26 -1.75
C ASP A 137 29.90 -30.68 -0.59
N TYR A 138 31.23 -30.80 -0.66
CA TYR A 138 32.12 -30.44 0.46
C TYR A 138 31.92 -29.00 0.96
N ALA A 139 31.97 -28.02 0.05
CA ALA A 139 31.87 -26.61 0.43
C ALA A 139 30.53 -26.28 1.09
N THR A 140 29.43 -26.79 0.52
CA THR A 140 28.06 -26.58 1.01
C THR A 140 27.87 -27.17 2.40
N ASN A 141 28.35 -28.40 2.62
CA ASN A 141 28.21 -29.08 3.91
C ASN A 141 29.14 -28.52 4.99
N PHE A 142 30.33 -28.07 4.61
CA PHE A 142 31.24 -27.36 5.50
C PHE A 142 30.62 -26.05 6.02
N GLU A 143 30.01 -25.25 5.13
CA GLU A 143 29.28 -24.05 5.54
C GLU A 143 28.11 -24.39 6.49
N ARG A 144 27.32 -25.42 6.17
CA ARG A 144 26.21 -25.88 7.02
C ARG A 144 26.68 -26.28 8.42
N LEU A 145 27.82 -26.98 8.52
CA LEU A 145 28.40 -27.37 9.80
C LEU A 145 28.85 -26.14 10.60
N LEU A 146 29.58 -25.21 9.98
CA LEU A 146 30.01 -23.96 10.63
C LEU A 146 28.82 -23.16 11.17
N ARG A 147 27.80 -22.96 10.33
CA ARG A 147 26.54 -22.31 10.71
C ARG A 147 25.89 -22.97 11.94
N TRP A 148 25.84 -24.30 11.96
CA TRP A 148 25.30 -25.04 13.11
C TRP A 148 26.16 -24.89 14.38
N ILE A 149 27.49 -24.84 14.25
CA ILE A 149 28.40 -24.62 15.38
C ILE A 149 28.21 -23.24 16.01
N TYR A 150 28.00 -22.21 15.19
CA TYR A 150 27.81 -20.82 15.61
C TYR A 150 26.36 -20.43 15.95
N ASP A 151 25.42 -21.39 15.94
CA ASP A 151 23.97 -21.13 16.12
C ASP A 151 23.42 -20.09 15.13
N LYS A 152 23.91 -20.12 13.88
CA LYS A 152 23.48 -19.26 12.78
C LYS A 152 22.67 -20.08 11.76
N PRO A 153 21.32 -19.98 11.73
CA PRO A 153 20.52 -20.77 10.79
C PRO A 153 20.85 -20.41 9.33
N LEU A 154 20.68 -21.37 8.42
CA LEU A 154 20.87 -21.15 6.99
C LEU A 154 19.82 -20.18 6.42
N TYR A 155 18.60 -20.24 6.97
CA TYR A 155 17.50 -19.34 6.65
C TYR A 155 17.09 -18.59 7.92
N GLU A 156 17.35 -17.29 7.96
CA GLU A 156 16.88 -16.43 9.04
C GLU A 156 15.40 -16.10 8.82
N GLU A 157 14.56 -16.32 9.84
CA GLU A 157 13.17 -15.88 9.81
C GLU A 157 13.16 -14.34 9.73
N PRO A 158 12.59 -13.73 8.68
CA PRO A 158 12.52 -12.28 8.62
C PRO A 158 11.66 -11.77 9.78
N PRO A 159 11.97 -10.58 10.34
CA PRO A 159 11.13 -9.99 11.38
C PRO A 159 9.70 -9.89 10.87
N LEU A 160 8.75 -10.25 11.72
CA LEU A 160 7.33 -10.10 11.41
C LEU A 160 7.07 -8.65 11.00
N GLY A 161 6.55 -8.46 9.78
CA GLY A 161 6.09 -7.16 9.34
C GLY A 161 5.02 -6.61 10.29
N LYS A 162 4.87 -5.28 10.33
CA LYS A 162 3.76 -4.69 11.08
C LYS A 162 2.45 -5.32 10.59
N LYS A 163 1.60 -5.72 11.54
CA LYS A 163 0.24 -6.20 11.24
C LYS A 163 -0.39 -5.21 10.25
N PRO A 164 -0.85 -5.67 9.07
CA PRO A 164 -1.43 -4.77 8.07
C PRO A 164 -2.50 -3.89 8.70
N ALA A 165 -2.43 -2.58 8.48
CA ALA A 165 -3.29 -1.60 9.15
C ALA A 165 -4.79 -1.94 8.99
N PHE A 166 -5.19 -2.53 7.85
CA PHE A 166 -6.56 -2.95 7.56
C PHE A 166 -7.12 -4.07 8.48
N LEU A 167 -6.26 -4.77 9.24
CA LEU A 167 -6.67 -5.84 10.18
C LEU A 167 -6.81 -5.35 11.63
N SER A 168 -6.55 -4.07 11.89
CA SER A 168 -6.44 -3.51 13.24
C SER A 168 -7.44 -2.38 13.53
N GLU A 169 -8.17 -1.92 12.51
CA GLU A 169 -9.24 -0.95 12.69
C GLU A 169 -10.56 -1.70 12.94
N ALA A 170 -11.37 -1.17 13.89
CA ALA A 170 -12.78 -1.53 14.08
C ALA A 170 -13.49 -1.62 12.71
N PRO A 171 -14.57 -2.43 12.54
CA PRO A 171 -15.12 -2.77 11.23
C PRO A 171 -15.39 -1.52 10.39
N SER A 172 -14.41 -1.14 9.57
CA SER A 172 -14.50 0.01 8.69
C SER A 172 -15.42 -0.43 7.56
N VAL A 173 -16.50 0.31 7.34
CA VAL A 173 -17.38 0.09 6.19
C VAL A 173 -16.52 -0.04 4.94
N SER A 174 -16.60 -1.18 4.24
CA SER A 174 -15.80 -1.45 3.05
C SER A 174 -16.64 -1.43 1.79
N LEU A 175 -16.12 -0.81 0.73
CA LEU A 175 -16.70 -0.92 -0.62
C LEU A 175 -16.41 -2.26 -1.31
N GLY A 176 -15.55 -3.11 -0.75
CA GLY A 176 -15.12 -4.35 -1.41
C GLY A 176 -14.30 -4.14 -2.69
N THR A 177 -13.82 -2.92 -2.91
CA THR A 177 -13.13 -2.51 -4.15
C THR A 177 -11.68 -2.99 -4.24
N ALA A 178 -11.06 -3.42 -3.13
CA ALA A 178 -9.62 -3.69 -3.06
C ALA A 178 -9.07 -4.61 -4.17
N ILE A 179 -9.80 -5.67 -4.54
CA ILE A 179 -9.39 -6.59 -5.61
C ILE A 179 -9.49 -5.91 -6.98
N HIS A 180 -10.64 -5.29 -7.27
CA HIS A 180 -10.86 -4.57 -8.53
C HIS A 180 -9.89 -3.40 -8.69
N TYR A 181 -9.61 -2.67 -7.62
CA TYR A 181 -8.63 -1.59 -7.56
C TYR A 181 -7.22 -2.09 -7.94
N ARG A 182 -6.73 -3.17 -7.30
CA ARG A 182 -5.40 -3.74 -7.63
C ARG A 182 -5.32 -4.25 -9.06
N ARG A 183 -6.33 -5.00 -9.50
CA ARG A 183 -6.41 -5.54 -10.87
C ARG A 183 -6.43 -4.41 -11.91
N THR A 184 -7.22 -3.36 -11.67
CA THR A 184 -7.31 -2.20 -12.56
C THR A 184 -5.99 -1.46 -12.61
N LYS A 185 -5.36 -1.19 -11.46
CA LYS A 185 -4.04 -0.55 -11.38
C LYS A 185 -2.97 -1.32 -12.16
N ASP A 186 -2.93 -2.65 -12.03
CA ASP A 186 -2.02 -3.50 -12.81
C ASP A 186 -2.33 -3.43 -14.32
N ALA A 187 -3.61 -3.58 -14.69
CA ALA A 187 -4.04 -3.56 -16.07
C ALA A 187 -3.69 -2.25 -16.78
N ILE A 188 -3.88 -1.10 -16.11
CA ILE A 188 -3.52 0.22 -16.63
C ILE A 188 -2.00 0.35 -16.80
N LYS A 189 -1.22 0.04 -15.75
CA LYS A 189 0.25 0.23 -15.77
C LYS A 189 0.95 -0.66 -16.79
N ASN A 190 0.44 -1.88 -16.98
CA ASN A 190 1.01 -2.87 -17.89
C ASN A 190 0.34 -2.86 -19.28
N GLY A 191 -0.47 -1.85 -19.60
CA GLY A 191 -1.09 -1.68 -20.91
C GLY A 191 -1.94 -2.87 -21.36
N LYS A 192 -2.61 -3.56 -20.43
CA LYS A 192 -3.42 -4.75 -20.76
C LYS A 192 -4.64 -4.34 -21.59
N SER A 193 -5.02 -5.19 -22.56
CA SER A 193 -6.16 -4.92 -23.46
C SER A 193 -7.50 -4.69 -22.73
N HIS A 194 -7.66 -5.32 -21.56
CA HIS A 194 -8.87 -5.21 -20.72
C HIS A 194 -8.80 -4.09 -19.66
N ALA A 195 -7.82 -3.18 -19.72
CA ALA A 195 -7.68 -2.09 -18.74
C ALA A 195 -8.92 -1.20 -18.65
N LEU A 196 -9.53 -0.87 -19.79
CA LEU A 196 -10.75 -0.06 -19.85
C LEU A 196 -11.95 -0.78 -19.20
N GLY A 197 -12.13 -2.07 -19.50
CA GLY A 197 -13.18 -2.89 -18.87
C GLY A 197 -12.97 -3.05 -17.37
N SER A 198 -11.72 -3.23 -16.93
CA SER A 198 -11.39 -3.27 -15.49
C SER A 198 -11.68 -1.95 -14.78
N LEU A 199 -11.39 -0.80 -15.41
CA LEU A 199 -11.75 0.51 -14.88
C LEU A 199 -13.27 0.65 -14.70
N GLN A 200 -14.04 0.26 -15.71
CA GLN A 200 -15.50 0.28 -15.64
C GLN A 200 -16.02 -0.61 -14.52
N GLU A 201 -15.55 -1.86 -14.41
CA GLU A 201 -15.93 -2.78 -13.33
C GLU A 201 -15.58 -2.23 -11.95
N TYR A 202 -14.41 -1.60 -11.78
CA TYR A 202 -14.01 -0.96 -10.53
C TYR A 202 -14.95 0.19 -10.14
N LEU A 203 -15.22 1.13 -11.06
CA LEU A 203 -16.07 2.28 -10.78
C LEU A 203 -17.54 1.88 -10.56
N THR A 204 -18.05 0.90 -11.31
CA THR A 204 -19.40 0.36 -11.07
C THR A 204 -19.51 -0.21 -9.66
N LEU A 205 -18.59 -1.10 -9.26
CA LEU A 205 -18.59 -1.68 -7.91
C LEU A 205 -18.44 -0.62 -6.83
N PHE A 206 -17.60 0.39 -7.06
CA PHE A 206 -17.43 1.53 -6.16
C PHE A 206 -18.77 2.23 -5.94
N ALA A 207 -19.45 2.63 -7.01
CA ALA A 207 -20.70 3.38 -6.93
C ALA A 207 -21.83 2.57 -6.28
N GLU A 208 -21.99 1.28 -6.65
CA GLU A 208 -23.00 0.39 -6.07
C GLU A 208 -22.88 0.26 -4.55
N ASN A 209 -21.64 0.15 -4.06
CA ASN A 209 -21.38 -0.05 -2.63
C ASN A 209 -21.27 1.26 -1.84
N CYS A 210 -21.27 2.44 -2.47
CA CYS A 210 -21.23 3.73 -1.76
C CYS A 210 -22.38 3.89 -0.76
N SER A 211 -23.55 3.31 -1.06
CA SER A 211 -24.71 3.32 -0.16
C SER A 211 -24.44 2.74 1.24
N ARG A 212 -23.39 1.90 1.41
CA ARG A 212 -22.96 1.35 2.70
C ARG A 212 -22.48 2.42 3.69
N PHE A 213 -22.07 3.59 3.21
CA PHE A 213 -21.67 4.74 4.04
C PHE A 213 -22.85 5.56 4.55
N ARG A 214 -24.09 5.13 4.28
CA ARG A 214 -25.28 5.82 4.76
C ARG A 214 -25.29 5.86 6.29
N ILE A 215 -25.66 7.02 6.84
CA ILE A 215 -25.92 7.17 8.26
C ILE A 215 -27.29 6.50 8.54
N PRO A 216 -27.34 5.40 9.31
CA PRO A 216 -28.56 4.61 9.44
C PRO A 216 -29.63 5.31 10.29
N GLU A 217 -29.21 6.08 11.28
CA GLU A 217 -30.09 6.70 12.27
C GLU A 217 -29.57 8.08 12.68
N TYR A 218 -30.49 9.02 12.86
CA TYR A 218 -30.18 10.36 13.35
C TYR A 218 -29.81 10.33 14.83
N LYS A 219 -28.61 10.82 15.18
CA LYS A 219 -28.18 11.02 16.57
C LYS A 219 -27.47 12.35 16.69
N GLU A 220 -27.71 13.05 17.80
CA GLU A 220 -27.00 14.29 18.11
C GLU A 220 -25.67 14.00 18.83
N PRO A 221 -24.58 14.74 18.52
CA PRO A 221 -24.48 15.75 17.46
C PRO A 221 -24.39 15.11 16.05
N PHE A 222 -25.35 15.42 15.16
CA PHE A 222 -25.41 14.80 13.83
C PHE A 222 -24.15 15.05 12.99
N ASP A 223 -23.51 16.20 13.19
CA ASP A 223 -22.30 16.56 12.47
C ASP A 223 -21.09 15.64 12.79
N GLU A 224 -21.02 15.03 13.98
CA GLU A 224 -19.94 14.05 14.27
C GLU A 224 -20.12 12.77 13.46
N LEU A 225 -21.37 12.31 13.27
CA LEU A 225 -21.66 11.15 12.41
C LEU A 225 -21.28 11.43 10.95
N VAL A 226 -21.50 12.66 10.49
CA VAL A 226 -21.10 13.10 9.15
C VAL A 226 -19.58 13.05 8.99
N ILE A 227 -18.84 13.63 9.95
CA ILE A 227 -17.37 13.61 9.93
C ILE A 227 -16.82 12.18 10.00
N GLU A 228 -17.37 11.34 10.88
CA GLU A 228 -16.96 9.93 11.01
C GLU A 228 -17.12 9.20 9.66
N LYS A 229 -18.24 9.40 8.95
CA LYS A 229 -18.46 8.77 7.64
C LYS A 229 -17.54 9.32 6.55
N ILE A 230 -17.25 10.62 6.56
CA ILE A 230 -16.27 11.22 5.64
C ILE A 230 -14.87 10.63 5.89
N ASP A 231 -14.47 10.48 7.14
CA ASP A 231 -13.17 9.90 7.50
C ASP A 231 -13.08 8.41 7.16
N GLN A 232 -14.15 7.63 7.36
CA GLN A 232 -14.21 6.24 6.91
C GLN A 232 -14.16 6.12 5.37
N PHE A 233 -14.64 7.12 4.64
CA PHE A 233 -14.69 7.11 3.17
C PHE A 233 -13.34 7.48 2.50
N ARG A 234 -12.47 8.17 3.25
CA ARG A 234 -11.17 8.69 2.80
C ARG A 234 -10.27 7.68 2.07
N PRO A 235 -10.13 6.41 2.49
CA PRO A 235 -9.33 5.43 1.76
C PRO A 235 -9.84 5.19 0.33
N PHE A 236 -11.15 5.13 0.13
CA PHE A 236 -11.77 4.91 -1.19
C PHE A 236 -11.63 6.12 -2.09
N ARG A 237 -11.75 7.33 -1.51
CA ARG A 237 -11.40 8.57 -2.20
C ARG A 237 -9.97 8.57 -2.70
N ASN A 238 -9.02 8.06 -1.91
CA ASN A 238 -7.62 7.90 -2.35
C ASN A 238 -7.45 6.83 -3.45
N GLU A 239 -8.18 5.71 -3.38
CA GLU A 239 -8.19 4.71 -4.47
C GLU A 239 -8.64 5.35 -5.80
N LEU A 240 -9.72 6.13 -5.78
CA LEU A 240 -10.23 6.81 -6.98
C LEU A 240 -9.19 7.77 -7.56
N ILE A 241 -8.60 8.63 -6.71
CA ILE A 241 -7.57 9.59 -7.14
C ILE A 241 -6.43 8.89 -7.88
N GLU A 242 -5.93 7.79 -7.32
CA GLU A 242 -4.82 7.06 -7.94
C GLU A 242 -5.25 6.40 -9.26
N ILE A 243 -6.41 5.75 -9.31
CA ILE A 243 -6.91 5.11 -10.53
C ILE A 243 -7.13 6.13 -11.65
N LEU A 244 -7.73 7.29 -11.35
CA LEU A 244 -7.92 8.35 -12.34
C LEU A 244 -6.59 8.97 -12.78
N SER A 245 -5.63 9.12 -11.85
CA SER A 245 -4.28 9.60 -12.19
C SER A 245 -3.58 8.65 -13.15
N LEU A 246 -3.60 7.34 -12.85
CA LEU A 246 -3.00 6.32 -13.71
C LEU A 246 -3.71 6.25 -15.07
N SER A 247 -5.04 6.30 -15.08
CA SER A 247 -5.81 6.30 -16.32
C SER A 247 -5.46 7.51 -17.19
N SER A 248 -5.36 8.69 -16.58
CA SER A 248 -5.00 9.93 -17.28
C SER A 248 -3.55 9.94 -17.78
N GLN A 249 -2.64 9.29 -17.05
CA GLN A 249 -1.22 9.21 -17.40
C GLN A 249 -0.92 8.19 -18.50
N TYR A 250 -1.49 6.98 -18.41
CA TYR A 250 -1.13 5.85 -19.28
C TYR A 250 -2.11 5.63 -20.44
N GLN A 251 -3.29 6.24 -20.42
CA GLN A 251 -4.30 6.07 -21.45
C GLN A 251 -4.71 7.41 -22.06
N THR A 252 -5.03 7.39 -23.35
CA THR A 252 -5.47 8.56 -24.13
C THR A 252 -6.87 8.33 -24.72
N ARG A 253 -7.67 7.46 -24.08
CA ARG A 253 -8.97 6.99 -24.59
C ARG A 253 -10.10 7.93 -24.19
N GLU A 254 -10.91 8.37 -25.15
CA GLU A 254 -12.06 9.24 -24.92
C GLU A 254 -13.14 8.57 -24.05
N GLU A 255 -13.22 7.24 -24.11
CA GLU A 255 -14.18 6.41 -23.37
C GLU A 255 -14.03 6.54 -21.85
N ILE A 256 -12.87 6.98 -21.36
CA ILE A 256 -12.66 7.27 -19.93
C ILE A 256 -13.66 8.33 -19.46
N GLY A 257 -13.93 9.36 -20.28
CA GLY A 257 -14.89 10.41 -19.94
C GLY A 257 -16.30 9.86 -19.73
N HIS A 258 -16.74 8.94 -20.60
CA HIS A 258 -18.03 8.27 -20.49
C HIS A 258 -18.12 7.38 -19.24
N ILE A 259 -17.07 6.58 -18.97
CA ILE A 259 -17.01 5.69 -17.80
C ILE A 259 -17.07 6.51 -16.49
N VAL A 260 -16.33 7.62 -16.41
CA VAL A 260 -16.29 8.46 -15.21
C VAL A 260 -17.57 9.30 -15.07
N HIS A 261 -18.16 9.77 -16.18
CA HIS A 261 -19.47 10.44 -16.14
C HIS A 261 -20.55 9.49 -15.60
N LYS A 262 -20.61 8.25 -16.11
CA LYS A 262 -21.55 7.23 -15.63
C LYS A 262 -21.33 6.87 -14.16
N PHE A 263 -20.08 6.88 -13.70
CA PHE A 263 -19.76 6.72 -12.28
C PHE A 263 -20.41 7.79 -11.42
N PHE A 264 -20.26 9.08 -11.78
CA PHE A 264 -20.89 10.17 -11.03
C PHE A 264 -22.41 10.14 -11.13
N GLU A 265 -22.98 9.80 -12.29
CA GLU A 265 -24.41 9.56 -12.46
C GLU A 265 -24.94 8.59 -11.40
N ASN A 266 -24.27 7.45 -11.23
CA ASN A 266 -24.67 6.43 -10.26
C ASN A 266 -24.53 6.87 -8.79
N LEU A 267 -23.77 7.94 -8.51
CA LEU A 267 -23.63 8.50 -7.16
C LEU A 267 -24.71 9.55 -6.83
N LEU A 268 -25.29 10.22 -7.82
CA LEU A 268 -26.26 11.31 -7.60
C LEU A 268 -27.49 10.92 -6.76
N PRO A 269 -28.07 9.71 -6.87
CA PRO A 269 -29.19 9.31 -6.01
C PRO A 269 -28.85 9.34 -4.51
N LEU A 270 -27.58 9.27 -4.13
CA LEU A 270 -27.13 9.36 -2.73
C LEU A 270 -27.16 10.80 -2.19
N ILE A 271 -27.04 11.81 -3.06
CA ILE A 271 -27.12 13.23 -2.71
C ILE A 271 -28.57 13.64 -2.46
N PHE A 272 -29.46 13.21 -3.36
CA PHE A 272 -30.86 13.66 -3.45
C PHE A 272 -31.86 12.61 -2.96
N GLU A 273 -31.50 11.85 -1.93
CA GLU A 273 -32.35 10.78 -1.42
C GLU A 273 -33.74 11.30 -0.99
N ASP A 274 -34.79 10.66 -1.51
CA ASP A 274 -36.19 11.00 -1.20
C ASP A 274 -36.59 10.45 0.18
N ARG A 275 -36.14 11.13 1.24
CA ARG A 275 -36.53 10.87 2.63
C ARG A 275 -37.21 12.09 3.21
N LYS A 276 -38.12 11.85 4.16
CA LYS A 276 -38.78 12.90 4.96
C LYS A 276 -37.76 13.82 5.67
N ILE A 277 -36.62 13.27 6.09
CA ILE A 277 -35.46 14.01 6.60
C ILE A 277 -34.21 13.41 5.94
N PRO A 278 -33.71 13.99 4.84
CA PRO A 278 -32.53 13.48 4.14
C PRO A 278 -31.28 13.67 5.00
N MET A 279 -30.61 12.58 5.38
CA MET A 279 -29.35 12.59 6.11
C MET A 279 -28.18 12.33 5.17
N THR A 280 -28.07 13.15 4.12
CA THR A 280 -27.17 12.91 2.99
C THR A 280 -25.88 13.75 3.02
N ASP A 281 -25.65 14.52 4.09
CA ASP A 281 -24.53 15.48 4.17
C ASP A 281 -23.15 14.82 4.01
N ASN A 282 -22.96 13.58 4.48
CA ASN A 282 -21.73 12.82 4.24
C ASN A 282 -21.54 12.50 2.74
N PHE A 283 -22.62 12.18 2.02
CA PHE A 283 -22.58 11.95 0.57
C PHE A 283 -22.38 13.24 -0.21
N LYS A 284 -23.08 14.32 0.16
CA LYS A 284 -22.89 15.64 -0.46
C LYS A 284 -21.43 16.09 -0.39
N TYR A 285 -20.78 15.93 0.76
CA TYR A 285 -19.36 16.24 0.90
C TYR A 285 -18.50 15.29 0.06
N SER A 286 -18.65 13.98 0.27
CA SER A 286 -17.75 12.99 -0.31
C SER A 286 -17.83 12.97 -1.83
N ILE A 287 -19.02 13.05 -2.42
CA ILE A 287 -19.20 13.04 -3.88
C ILE A 287 -18.69 14.35 -4.50
N HIS A 288 -18.92 15.49 -3.85
CA HIS A 288 -18.33 16.75 -4.26
C HIS A 288 -16.80 16.70 -4.25
N GLU A 289 -16.22 16.14 -3.18
CA GLU A 289 -14.78 15.96 -3.07
C GLU A 289 -14.24 15.05 -4.19
N LEU A 290 -14.87 13.89 -4.45
CA LEU A 290 -14.50 13.01 -5.56
C LEU A 290 -14.58 13.75 -6.91
N PHE A 291 -15.61 14.56 -7.13
CA PHE A 291 -15.78 15.31 -8.38
C PHE A 291 -14.69 16.36 -8.58
N ILE A 292 -14.36 17.13 -7.54
CA ILE A 292 -13.24 18.08 -7.60
C ILE A 292 -11.93 17.35 -7.87
N TYR A 293 -11.66 16.21 -7.20
CA TYR A 293 -10.44 15.44 -7.46
C TYR A 293 -10.40 14.85 -8.87
N ALA A 294 -11.53 14.41 -9.43
CA ALA A 294 -11.58 13.94 -10.82
C ALA A 294 -11.22 15.08 -11.79
N ILE A 295 -11.80 16.26 -11.61
CA ILE A 295 -11.53 17.43 -12.44
C ILE A 295 -10.10 17.93 -12.25
N ALA A 296 -9.60 18.01 -11.01
CA ALA A 296 -8.21 18.35 -10.71
C ALA A 296 -7.23 17.36 -11.37
N THR A 297 -7.57 16.06 -11.39
CA THR A 297 -6.76 15.04 -12.05
C THR A 297 -6.71 15.28 -13.55
N PHE A 298 -7.85 15.44 -14.21
CA PHE A 298 -7.89 15.68 -15.64
C PHE A 298 -7.20 16.99 -16.03
N LEU A 299 -7.36 18.06 -15.25
CA LEU A 299 -6.64 19.32 -15.47
C LEU A 299 -5.12 19.16 -15.31
N LYS A 300 -4.67 18.44 -14.28
CA LYS A 300 -3.24 18.19 -14.02
C LYS A 300 -2.56 17.41 -15.14
N PHE A 301 -3.29 16.50 -15.78
CA PHE A 301 -2.81 15.73 -16.94
C PHE A 301 -3.27 16.32 -18.29
N GLU A 302 -3.78 17.56 -18.30
CA GLU A 302 -4.27 18.28 -19.49
C GLU A 302 -5.28 17.49 -20.36
N ARG A 303 -6.12 16.65 -19.73
CA ARG A 303 -7.23 15.91 -20.34
C ARG A 303 -8.49 16.78 -20.41
N PHE A 304 -8.39 17.92 -21.09
CA PHE A 304 -9.45 18.93 -21.12
C PHE A 304 -10.75 18.42 -21.74
N GLU A 305 -10.68 17.58 -22.76
CA GLU A 305 -11.82 16.98 -23.45
C GLU A 305 -12.55 16.00 -22.53
N THR A 306 -11.81 15.18 -21.79
CA THR A 306 -12.36 14.25 -20.78
C THR A 306 -13.07 15.03 -19.68
N ALA A 307 -12.42 16.06 -19.13
CA ALA A 307 -13.05 16.92 -18.12
C ALA A 307 -14.28 17.66 -18.68
N SER A 308 -14.20 18.20 -19.89
CA SER A 308 -15.32 18.86 -20.59
C SER A 308 -16.50 17.92 -20.79
N TYR A 309 -16.25 16.63 -21.09
CA TYR A 309 -17.30 15.63 -21.22
C TYR A 309 -18.16 15.53 -19.95
N LEU A 310 -17.53 15.50 -18.77
CA LEU A 310 -18.22 15.45 -17.48
C LEU A 310 -19.08 16.69 -17.20
N LEU A 311 -18.75 17.84 -17.79
CA LEU A 311 -19.41 19.12 -17.54
C LEU A 311 -20.44 19.48 -18.60
N ARG A 312 -20.29 18.96 -19.81
CA ARG A 312 -21.19 19.20 -20.95
C ARG A 312 -22.38 18.25 -20.96
N GLN A 313 -22.17 16.98 -20.58
CA GLN A 313 -23.24 15.99 -20.60
C GLN A 313 -24.13 16.17 -19.36
N PRO A 314 -25.45 16.39 -19.52
CA PRO A 314 -26.35 16.42 -18.38
C PRO A 314 -26.38 15.06 -17.67
N TYR A 315 -26.68 15.08 -16.39
CA TYR A 315 -26.83 13.86 -15.61
C TYR A 315 -28.31 13.54 -15.44
N PRO A 316 -28.75 12.30 -15.71
CA PRO A 316 -30.13 11.94 -15.46
C PRO A 316 -30.46 12.02 -13.97
N PHE A 317 -31.66 12.51 -13.66
CA PHE A 317 -32.18 12.63 -12.32
C PHE A 317 -33.52 11.93 -12.20
N ILE A 318 -33.60 11.00 -11.24
CA ILE A 318 -34.84 10.30 -10.89
C ILE A 318 -35.16 10.65 -9.43
N GLY A 319 -36.12 11.55 -9.21
CA GLY A 319 -36.56 12.00 -7.89
C GLY A 319 -37.83 12.85 -8.01
N MET A 320 -38.37 13.40 -6.90
CA MET A 320 -39.62 14.18 -6.94
C MET A 320 -39.67 15.32 -7.98
N ALA A 321 -38.52 15.88 -8.39
CA ALA A 321 -38.46 16.89 -9.45
C ALA A 321 -38.74 16.34 -10.87
N SER A 322 -38.64 15.02 -11.10
CA SER A 322 -39.07 14.40 -12.37
C SER A 322 -40.59 14.45 -12.55
N ALA A 323 -41.35 14.57 -11.46
CA ALA A 323 -42.79 14.85 -11.52
C ALA A 323 -43.13 16.23 -12.12
N TYR A 324 -42.13 17.13 -12.21
CA TYR A 324 -42.23 18.44 -12.86
C TYR A 324 -41.50 18.50 -14.21
N GLY A 325 -41.10 17.35 -14.78
CA GLY A 325 -40.52 17.25 -16.13
C GLY A 325 -39.04 17.65 -16.25
N GLN A 326 -38.29 17.70 -15.15
CA GLN A 326 -36.82 17.83 -15.19
C GLN A 326 -36.15 16.48 -14.95
N ASP A 327 -35.89 15.76 -16.05
CA ASP A 327 -35.24 14.44 -16.03
C ASP A 327 -33.70 14.52 -16.08
N MET A 328 -33.16 15.73 -16.26
CA MET A 328 -31.75 15.99 -16.49
C MET A 328 -31.27 17.16 -15.63
N ILE A 329 -30.18 16.97 -14.89
CA ILE A 329 -29.58 17.99 -14.03
C ILE A 329 -28.18 18.38 -14.49
N HIS A 330 -27.84 19.62 -14.24
CA HIS A 330 -26.53 20.18 -14.51
C HIS A 330 -25.50 19.70 -13.48
N PHE A 331 -24.22 19.59 -13.87
CA PHE A 331 -23.15 19.09 -12.97
C PHE A 331 -23.05 19.89 -11.68
N SER A 332 -23.44 21.18 -11.69
CA SER A 332 -23.35 22.04 -10.51
C SER A 332 -24.27 21.66 -9.36
N GLN A 333 -25.24 20.77 -9.60
CA GLN A 333 -26.03 20.18 -8.52
C GLN A 333 -25.21 19.25 -7.60
N ILE A 334 -24.03 18.77 -8.04
CA ILE A 334 -23.07 18.04 -7.18
C ILE A 334 -22.57 18.94 -6.04
N CYS A 335 -22.52 20.26 -6.24
CA CYS A 335 -22.13 21.24 -5.24
C CYS A 335 -23.29 21.61 -4.29
N ALA A 336 -23.97 20.59 -3.72
CA ALA A 336 -25.09 20.80 -2.80
C ALA A 336 -24.67 21.39 -1.45
N GLY A 337 -25.61 22.07 -0.76
CA GLY A 337 -25.41 22.65 0.58
C GLY A 337 -25.33 21.62 1.70
N ILE A 338 -24.47 21.85 2.69
CA ILE A 338 -24.12 20.91 3.77
C ILE A 338 -24.31 21.59 5.13
N ASP A 339 -25.54 21.56 5.65
CA ASP A 339 -25.93 22.29 6.86
C ASP A 339 -25.17 21.81 8.11
N SER A 340 -24.85 20.51 8.19
CA SER A 340 -24.10 19.94 9.32
C SER A 340 -22.72 20.59 9.49
N MET A 341 -22.07 21.05 8.42
CA MET A 341 -20.78 21.72 8.51
C MET A 341 -20.88 23.12 9.12
N GLU A 342 -21.91 23.88 8.74
CA GLU A 342 -22.17 25.19 9.36
C GLU A 342 -22.52 25.04 10.84
N LYS A 343 -23.37 24.05 11.17
CA LYS A 343 -23.71 23.70 12.55
C LYS A 343 -22.47 23.33 13.36
N ARG A 344 -21.58 22.50 12.82
CA ARG A 344 -20.30 22.12 13.45
C ARG A 344 -19.41 23.33 13.69
N ASN A 345 -19.23 24.18 12.69
CA ASN A 345 -18.39 25.39 12.78
C ASN A 345 -18.84 26.30 13.93
N LYS A 346 -20.17 26.49 14.09
CA LYS A 346 -20.77 27.25 15.20
C LYS A 346 -20.66 26.50 16.54
N ARG A 347 -21.09 25.24 16.60
CA ARG A 347 -21.13 24.41 17.83
C ARG A 347 -19.76 24.27 18.49
N LEU A 348 -18.72 24.08 17.68
CA LEU A 348 -17.34 23.92 18.14
C LEU A 348 -16.56 25.24 18.17
N SER A 349 -17.18 26.37 17.83
CA SER A 349 -16.53 27.70 17.78
C SER A 349 -15.21 27.70 16.99
N LEU A 350 -15.19 27.01 15.85
CA LEU A 350 -13.94 26.84 15.06
C LEU A 350 -13.51 28.12 14.34
N ASN A 351 -14.42 29.10 14.21
CA ASN A 351 -14.19 30.39 13.56
C ASN A 351 -13.61 30.26 12.14
N ARG A 352 -14.01 29.23 11.40
CA ARG A 352 -13.60 29.02 10.01
C ARG A 352 -14.50 29.79 9.07
N ILE A 353 -13.93 30.41 8.04
CA ILE A 353 -14.71 31.09 6.99
C ILE A 353 -15.47 30.06 6.15
N SER A 354 -14.83 28.92 5.84
CA SER A 354 -15.47 27.78 5.19
C SER A 354 -14.84 26.48 5.69
N LEU A 355 -15.55 25.79 6.59
CA LEU A 355 -15.10 24.49 7.10
C LEU A 355 -14.96 23.45 5.98
N ARG A 356 -15.86 23.50 4.99
CA ARG A 356 -15.79 22.65 3.79
C ARG A 356 -14.49 22.88 3.01
N ALA A 357 -14.07 24.14 2.85
CA ALA A 357 -12.82 24.48 2.17
C ALA A 357 -11.62 23.93 2.92
N ASP A 358 -11.54 24.17 4.23
CA ASP A 358 -10.46 23.67 5.08
C ASP A 358 -10.34 22.13 4.97
N MET A 359 -11.47 21.42 5.05
CA MET A 359 -11.50 19.96 4.92
C MET A 359 -11.05 19.46 3.53
N LEU A 360 -11.48 20.11 2.45
CA LEU A 360 -11.06 19.76 1.09
C LEU A 360 -9.54 19.91 0.91
N LEU A 361 -8.98 21.00 1.46
CA LEU A 361 -7.53 21.26 1.38
C LEU A 361 -6.74 20.35 2.31
N ASP A 362 -7.22 20.08 3.52
CA ASP A 362 -6.62 19.09 4.42
C ASP A 362 -6.63 17.67 3.80
N GLY A 363 -7.65 17.37 3.00
CA GLY A 363 -7.78 16.13 2.24
C GLY A 363 -6.63 15.86 1.26
N THR A 364 -5.86 16.89 0.88
CA THR A 364 -4.70 16.73 -0.02
C THR A 364 -3.51 16.02 0.64
N LYS A 365 -3.43 16.05 1.98
CA LYS A 365 -2.34 15.42 2.75
C LYS A 365 -2.30 13.92 2.46
N GLY A 366 -1.14 13.43 1.99
CA GLY A 366 -0.95 12.02 1.63
C GLY A 366 -1.43 11.65 0.22
N THR A 367 -1.87 12.61 -0.58
CA THR A 367 -2.14 12.43 -2.01
C THR A 367 -1.00 13.02 -2.85
N ASN A 368 -1.02 12.80 -4.17
CA ASN A 368 -0.12 13.46 -5.11
C ASN A 368 -0.62 14.86 -5.56
N PHE A 369 -1.60 15.43 -4.87
CA PHE A 369 -2.15 16.76 -5.14
C PHE A 369 -1.69 17.77 -4.10
N GLU A 370 -1.33 18.96 -4.56
CA GLU A 370 -1.17 20.14 -3.70
C GLU A 370 -2.49 20.93 -3.63
N CYS A 371 -2.70 21.72 -2.56
CA CYS A 371 -3.90 22.56 -2.37
C CYS A 371 -4.26 23.39 -3.61
N ARG A 372 -3.28 23.99 -4.30
CA ARG A 372 -3.51 24.80 -5.50
C ARG A 372 -4.25 24.07 -6.61
N HIS A 373 -4.08 22.74 -6.76
CA HIS A 373 -4.78 21.97 -7.80
C HIS A 373 -6.27 21.84 -7.49
N ILE A 374 -6.63 21.69 -6.21
CA ILE A 374 -8.00 21.59 -5.74
C ILE A 374 -8.70 22.94 -5.86
N ILE A 375 -8.00 24.01 -5.46
CA ILE A 375 -8.49 25.39 -5.59
C ILE A 375 -8.71 25.74 -7.06
N GLN A 376 -7.75 25.41 -7.93
CA GLN A 376 -7.84 25.64 -9.38
C GLN A 376 -9.07 24.92 -9.97
N ALA A 377 -9.26 23.64 -9.64
CA ALA A 377 -10.39 22.86 -10.14
C ALA A 377 -11.74 23.41 -9.68
N ASP A 378 -11.88 23.77 -8.41
CA ASP A 378 -13.11 24.33 -7.84
C ASP A 378 -13.50 25.68 -8.47
N ILE A 379 -12.52 26.57 -8.67
CA ILE A 379 -12.72 27.86 -9.37
C ILE A 379 -13.07 27.65 -10.84
N LEU A 380 -12.45 26.68 -11.50
CA LEU A 380 -12.71 26.37 -12.90
C LEU A 380 -14.12 25.80 -13.12
N LEU A 381 -14.60 24.98 -12.18
CA LEU A 381 -15.98 24.48 -12.18
C LEU A 381 -16.99 25.61 -12.01
N PHE A 382 -16.69 26.58 -11.15
CA PHE A 382 -17.46 27.81 -11.04
C PHE A 382 -17.52 28.58 -12.36
N PHE A 383 -16.38 28.81 -13.02
CA PHE A 383 -16.38 29.52 -14.31
C PHE A 383 -17.13 28.76 -15.39
N ARG A 384 -17.01 27.44 -15.44
CA ARG A 384 -17.80 26.61 -16.35
C ARG A 384 -19.30 26.80 -16.12
N ASP A 385 -19.76 26.74 -14.86
CA ASP A 385 -21.16 26.97 -14.49
C ASP A 385 -21.64 28.39 -14.87
N CYS A 386 -20.77 29.40 -14.73
CA CYS A 386 -21.06 30.76 -15.20
C CYS A 386 -21.26 30.83 -16.71
N PHE A 387 -20.38 30.22 -17.51
CA PHE A 387 -20.52 30.20 -18.97
C PHE A 387 -21.79 29.49 -19.42
N ASP A 388 -22.10 28.34 -18.81
CA ASP A 388 -23.34 27.62 -19.13
C ASP A 388 -24.56 28.44 -18.69
N THR A 389 -24.52 29.11 -17.54
CA THR A 389 -25.58 30.01 -17.05
C THR A 389 -25.89 31.15 -18.02
N LEU A 390 -24.87 31.74 -18.66
CA LEU A 390 -25.07 32.81 -19.66
C LEU A 390 -25.75 32.32 -20.95
N LYS A 391 -25.71 31.01 -21.21
CA LYS A 391 -26.33 30.36 -22.38
C LYS A 391 -27.75 29.86 -22.08
N MET A 392 -28.21 29.93 -20.83
CA MET A 392 -29.54 29.46 -20.41
C MET A 392 -30.61 30.56 -20.48
N ASP A 393 -31.83 30.19 -20.86
CA ASP A 393 -33.00 31.09 -20.84
C ASP A 393 -33.33 31.63 -19.45
N LYS A 394 -33.13 30.81 -18.42
CA LYS A 394 -33.32 31.15 -17.00
C LYS A 394 -32.00 30.99 -16.26
N PRO A 395 -31.15 32.03 -16.23
CA PRO A 395 -29.81 31.92 -15.68
C PRO A 395 -29.86 31.61 -14.17
N ARG A 396 -29.25 30.49 -13.78
CA ARG A 396 -29.10 30.10 -12.38
C ARG A 396 -27.72 29.53 -12.09
N GLN A 397 -26.84 30.43 -11.66
CA GLN A 397 -25.54 30.08 -11.11
C GLN A 397 -25.71 29.25 -9.84
N SER A 398 -25.10 28.07 -9.81
CA SER A 398 -25.33 27.06 -8.76
C SER A 398 -24.04 26.48 -8.17
N TRP A 399 -22.91 26.49 -8.89
CA TRP A 399 -21.64 26.06 -8.31
C TRP A 399 -21.11 27.15 -7.37
N MET A 400 -20.71 26.78 -6.15
CA MET A 400 -20.05 27.69 -5.21
C MET A 400 -18.61 27.23 -4.99
N PRO A 401 -17.59 28.02 -5.39
CA PRO A 401 -16.19 27.61 -5.30
C PRO A 401 -15.67 27.83 -3.87
N PHE A 402 -16.07 26.98 -2.92
CA PHE A 402 -15.77 27.14 -1.50
C PHE A 402 -14.28 27.34 -1.19
N THR A 403 -13.39 26.69 -1.94
CA THR A 403 -11.93 26.77 -1.72
C THR A 403 -11.31 28.09 -2.18
N ALA A 404 -12.05 28.89 -2.94
CA ALA A 404 -11.60 30.19 -3.45
C ALA A 404 -11.21 31.18 -2.34
N VAL A 405 -11.85 31.08 -1.17
CA VAL A 405 -11.54 31.93 0.00
C VAL A 405 -10.13 31.72 0.55
N LEU A 406 -9.50 30.59 0.22
CA LEU A 406 -8.14 30.23 0.64
C LEU A 406 -7.12 30.38 -0.49
N ALA A 407 -7.53 30.86 -1.67
CA ALA A 407 -6.68 30.91 -2.86
C ALA A 407 -5.41 31.75 -2.64
N HIS A 408 -5.52 32.93 -2.01
CA HIS A 408 -4.39 33.83 -1.78
C HIS A 408 -3.34 33.27 -0.81
N TYR A 409 -3.69 32.31 0.04
CA TYR A 409 -2.72 31.64 0.93
C TYR A 409 -1.91 30.56 0.21
N HIS A 410 -2.47 29.97 -0.85
CA HIS A 410 -1.91 28.79 -1.51
C HIS A 410 -1.40 29.04 -2.92
N GLN A 411 -1.71 30.19 -3.52
CA GLN A 411 -1.22 30.57 -4.84
C GLN A 411 -0.78 32.04 -4.84
N ARG A 412 0.52 32.27 -5.08
CA ARG A 412 1.08 33.60 -5.35
C ARG A 412 1.17 33.80 -6.86
N GLY A 413 0.14 34.40 -7.46
CA GLY A 413 0.05 34.64 -8.91
C GLY A 413 -1.07 33.84 -9.59
N LEU A 414 -1.02 33.75 -10.93
CA LEU A 414 -2.02 33.02 -11.73
C LEU A 414 -1.89 31.50 -11.50
N PHE A 415 -3.01 30.78 -11.59
CA PHE A 415 -2.99 29.33 -11.65
C PHE A 415 -2.39 28.83 -12.97
N ASP A 416 -1.77 27.64 -12.96
CA ASP A 416 -0.96 27.12 -14.06
C ASP A 416 -1.72 27.10 -15.39
N VAL A 417 -3.00 26.71 -15.39
CA VAL A 417 -3.81 26.71 -16.61
C VAL A 417 -3.99 28.10 -17.22
N PHE A 418 -4.07 29.14 -16.39
CA PHE A 418 -4.26 30.52 -16.84
C PHE A 418 -2.93 31.15 -17.26
N ALA A 419 -1.87 30.87 -16.51
CA ALA A 419 -0.52 31.29 -16.89
C ALA A 419 -0.11 30.71 -18.26
N ARG A 420 -0.43 29.43 -18.52
CA ARG A 420 -0.15 28.76 -19.80
C ARG A 420 -1.04 29.24 -20.95
N SER A 421 -2.24 29.73 -20.64
CA SER A 421 -3.18 30.28 -21.63
C SER A 421 -2.70 31.58 -22.28
N ILE A 422 -1.50 32.08 -21.96
CA ILE A 422 -0.84 33.12 -22.76
C ILE A 422 -0.55 32.66 -24.19
N SER A 423 -0.29 31.35 -24.39
CA SER A 423 -0.14 30.71 -25.69
C SER A 423 -1.51 30.43 -26.30
N ALA A 424 -1.69 30.81 -27.56
CA ALA A 424 -2.92 30.56 -28.32
C ALA A 424 -3.14 29.06 -28.53
N GLU A 425 -2.09 28.29 -28.87
CA GLU A 425 -2.18 26.83 -28.98
C GLU A 425 -2.68 26.17 -27.69
N TYR A 426 -2.12 26.55 -26.54
CA TYR A 426 -2.57 26.01 -25.26
C TYR A 426 -4.01 26.42 -24.94
N PHE A 427 -4.35 27.71 -25.15
CA PHE A 427 -5.70 28.21 -24.91
C PHE A 427 -6.74 27.51 -25.80
N ASP A 428 -6.40 27.18 -27.03
CA ASP A 428 -7.29 26.46 -27.95
C ASP A 428 -7.65 25.06 -27.46
N ARG A 429 -6.73 24.36 -26.77
CA ARG A 429 -7.03 23.10 -26.08
C ARG A 429 -7.84 23.33 -24.81
N PHE A 430 -7.46 24.33 -24.01
CA PHE A 430 -8.07 24.58 -22.71
C PHE A 430 -9.49 25.15 -22.79
N LYS A 431 -9.82 25.99 -23.79
CA LYS A 431 -11.16 26.59 -23.94
C LYS A 431 -12.27 25.56 -24.10
N ILE A 432 -11.94 24.34 -24.57
CA ILE A 432 -12.85 23.20 -24.63
C ILE A 432 -13.37 22.84 -23.22
N PHE A 433 -12.52 22.90 -22.19
CA PHE A 433 -12.93 22.70 -20.80
C PHE A 433 -13.96 23.75 -20.36
N LEU A 434 -13.75 25.02 -20.71
CA LEU A 434 -14.68 26.11 -20.40
C LEU A 434 -15.98 26.03 -21.22
N GLY A 435 -15.97 25.25 -22.31
CA GLY A 435 -17.03 25.13 -23.31
C GLY A 435 -17.37 26.46 -23.98
N ILE A 436 -16.32 27.19 -24.33
CA ILE A 436 -16.36 28.40 -25.16
C ILE A 436 -15.60 28.16 -26.46
N SER A 437 -15.93 28.90 -27.50
CA SER A 437 -15.30 28.77 -28.83
C SER A 437 -14.21 29.82 -29.06
N THR A 438 -14.39 31.01 -28.48
CA THR A 438 -13.50 32.17 -28.72
C THR A 438 -13.06 32.87 -27.44
N LYS A 439 -12.01 33.70 -27.53
CA LYS A 439 -11.54 34.55 -26.44
C LYS A 439 -12.57 35.61 -26.07
N GLU A 440 -13.39 36.07 -27.01
CA GLU A 440 -14.41 37.09 -26.78
C GLU A 440 -15.52 36.60 -25.83
N GLU A 441 -15.93 35.32 -25.92
CA GLU A 441 -16.84 34.73 -24.92
C GLU A 441 -16.25 34.83 -23.50
N PHE A 442 -14.93 34.72 -23.38
CA PHE A 442 -14.23 34.88 -22.11
C PHE A 442 -14.31 36.31 -21.56
N LEU A 443 -14.23 37.33 -22.43
CA LEU A 443 -14.39 38.75 -22.04
C LEU A 443 -15.84 39.10 -21.67
N GLN A 444 -16.83 38.46 -22.29
CA GLN A 444 -18.25 38.62 -21.93
C GLN A 444 -18.53 38.20 -20.48
N LEU A 445 -17.75 37.28 -19.94
CA LEU A 445 -17.86 36.88 -18.54
C LEU A 445 -17.53 38.04 -17.59
N GLU A 446 -16.47 38.78 -17.85
CA GLU A 446 -16.07 39.95 -17.05
C GLU A 446 -17.16 41.04 -17.08
N GLU A 447 -17.71 41.29 -18.27
CA GLU A 447 -18.81 42.22 -18.45
C GLU A 447 -20.07 41.76 -17.70
N ALA A 448 -20.37 40.45 -17.70
CA ALA A 448 -21.51 39.89 -17.00
C ALA A 448 -21.43 40.06 -15.48
N PHE A 449 -20.24 39.93 -14.89
CA PHE A 449 -20.02 40.26 -13.48
C PHE A 449 -20.15 41.76 -13.21
N SER A 450 -19.57 42.60 -14.07
CA SER A 450 -19.64 44.07 -13.93
C SER A 450 -21.07 44.62 -14.03
N LYS A 451 -21.92 43.97 -14.84
CA LYS A 451 -23.34 44.29 -15.01
C LYS A 451 -24.27 43.53 -14.05
N SER A 452 -23.71 42.82 -13.05
CA SER A 452 -24.47 42.03 -12.07
C SER A 452 -25.41 40.97 -12.67
N LYS A 453 -25.12 40.48 -13.89
CA LYS A 453 -25.81 39.34 -14.50
C LYS A 453 -25.38 38.02 -13.85
N LEU A 454 -24.13 37.96 -13.41
CA LEU A 454 -23.56 36.88 -12.63
C LEU A 454 -23.08 37.42 -11.28
N ARG A 455 -22.97 36.55 -10.27
CA ARG A 455 -22.53 36.94 -8.93
C ARG A 455 -21.16 36.33 -8.65
N LEU A 456 -20.26 37.17 -8.13
CA LEU A 456 -19.00 36.67 -7.59
C LEU A 456 -19.26 36.00 -6.23
N PRO A 457 -18.48 34.96 -5.88
CA PRO A 457 -18.54 34.35 -4.56
C PRO A 457 -18.24 35.39 -3.47
N SER A 458 -19.06 35.43 -2.42
CA SER A 458 -18.87 36.27 -1.24
C SER A 458 -18.70 35.40 -0.01
N PHE A 459 -17.59 35.59 0.72
CA PHE A 459 -17.29 34.86 1.95
C PHE A 459 -17.16 35.84 3.11
N ASP A 460 -18.25 36.15 3.82
CA ASP A 460 -18.37 37.11 4.92
C ASP A 460 -17.64 38.47 4.72
N ILE A 461 -16.32 38.49 4.88
CA ILE A 461 -15.45 39.67 4.80
C ILE A 461 -14.48 39.67 3.60
N LEU A 462 -14.40 38.57 2.85
CA LEU A 462 -13.50 38.41 1.70
C LEU A 462 -14.30 38.35 0.40
N SER A 463 -13.95 39.25 -0.54
CA SER A 463 -14.48 39.22 -1.91
C SER A 463 -13.51 38.48 -2.84
N PHE A 464 -14.08 37.64 -3.70
CA PHE A 464 -13.33 36.94 -4.74
C PHE A 464 -12.91 37.92 -5.85
N GLY A 465 -11.64 38.33 -5.85
CA GLY A 465 -11.10 39.24 -6.87
C GLY A 465 -10.68 38.51 -8.14
N MET A 466 -11.46 38.62 -9.22
CA MET A 466 -11.15 37.94 -10.50
C MET A 466 -9.78 38.29 -11.07
N LYS A 467 -9.32 39.54 -10.91
CA LYS A 467 -8.02 40.02 -11.42
C LYS A 467 -6.79 39.36 -10.76
N ASN A 468 -6.97 38.70 -9.62
CA ASN A 468 -5.89 37.97 -8.94
C ASN A 468 -5.78 36.52 -9.44
N ILE A 469 -6.76 36.05 -10.21
CA ILE A 469 -6.90 34.66 -10.64
C ILE A 469 -6.69 34.55 -12.15
N PHE A 470 -7.15 35.56 -12.88
CA PHE A 470 -7.00 35.68 -14.32
C PHE A 470 -6.37 37.01 -14.71
N ASP A 471 -5.55 36.95 -15.75
CA ASP A 471 -5.09 38.11 -16.50
C ASP A 471 -5.72 38.05 -17.90
N PHE A 472 -6.93 38.61 -18.03
CA PHE A 472 -7.74 38.56 -19.24
C PHE A 472 -7.01 39.13 -20.46
N ASP A 473 -6.17 40.13 -20.23
CA ASP A 473 -5.44 40.84 -21.28
C ASP A 473 -4.36 39.95 -21.91
N LYS A 474 -3.79 39.00 -21.16
CA LYS A 474 -2.69 38.14 -21.62
C LYS A 474 -3.11 36.85 -22.32
N ILE A 475 -4.38 36.44 -22.26
CA ILE A 475 -4.82 35.18 -22.89
C ILE A 475 -4.61 35.21 -24.41
N ALA A 476 -4.04 34.15 -24.98
CA ALA A 476 -3.79 33.96 -26.40
C ALA A 476 -3.10 35.18 -27.05
N THR A 477 -2.10 35.75 -26.36
CA THR A 477 -1.31 36.89 -26.86
C THR A 477 0.01 36.45 -27.52
N VAL A 478 0.45 35.24 -27.23
CA VAL A 478 1.61 34.59 -27.85
C VAL A 478 1.08 33.45 -28.74
N PRO A 479 1.64 33.24 -29.94
CA PRO A 479 1.29 32.11 -30.80
C PRO A 479 1.31 30.75 -30.08
#